data_AF-A0A4V1URM6-F1
#
_entry.id   AF-A0A4V1URM6-F1
#
_cell.length_a   1.000
_cell.length_b   1.000
_cell.length_c   1.000
_cell.angle_alpha   90.00
_cell.angle_beta   90.00
_cell.angle_gamma   90.00
#
_symmetry.space_group_name_H-M   'P 1'
#
loop_
_entity.id
_entity.type
_entity.pdbx_description
1 polymer ?
#
loop_
_entity_poly.entity_id
_entity_poly.type
_entity_poly.pdbx_seq_one_letter_code
_entity_poly.pdbx_strand_id
1 'polypeptide(L)'
;MKKLAPYVITGLLIGTVTLKALGDMHTKGDILTPIIGWIVLGMLALSLLRGKLGDRLVPTSREGVAVTGALAGFTTMVSNAAGPIMQIYLVATGMEKKHLMGTTAVYFFIFNLLKVPLLLLLNLDNPSEPLFSEKTLLFDLQVLPFILVGAFLGKTLLPRIPQKAFNQVIMALTLVASIKLILS
;
A
#
# COMPACT_ATOMS: atom_id res chain seq x y z
N MET A 1 -4.41 17.93 1.47
CA MET A 1 -3.93 17.16 0.30
C MET A 1 -2.97 17.92 -0.62
N LYS A 2 -3.27 19.16 -1.04
CA LYS A 2 -2.42 19.90 -2.02
C LYS A 2 -0.93 19.96 -1.67
N LYS A 3 -0.57 20.08 -0.38
CA LYS A 3 0.83 20.12 0.08
C LYS A 3 1.53 18.75 0.07
N LEU A 4 0.78 17.66 0.20
CA LEU A 4 1.32 16.29 0.25
C LEU A 4 1.41 15.66 -1.15
N ALA A 5 0.45 15.99 -2.02
CA ALA A 5 0.30 15.36 -3.32
C ALA A 5 1.56 15.38 -4.20
N PRO A 6 2.34 16.47 -4.30
CA PRO A 6 3.57 16.48 -5.09
C PRO A 6 4.56 15.40 -4.64
N TYR A 7 4.74 15.25 -3.32
CA TYR A 7 5.65 14.27 -2.75
C TYR A 7 5.15 12.82 -2.93
N VAL A 8 3.83 12.60 -2.87
CA VAL A 8 3.23 11.29 -3.17
C VAL A 8 3.43 10.93 -4.63
N ILE A 9 3.28 11.89 -5.54
CA ILE A 9 3.57 11.68 -6.97
C ILE A 9 5.05 11.36 -7.17
N THR A 10 5.96 12.09 -6.52
CA THR A 10 7.39 11.76 -6.56
C THR A 10 7.66 10.34 -6.08
N GLY A 11 7.06 9.93 -4.96
CA GLY A 11 7.15 8.56 -4.46
C GLY A 11 6.60 7.52 -5.43
N LEU A 12 5.45 7.79 -6.05
CA LEU A 12 4.85 6.92 -7.08
C LEU A 12 5.78 6.76 -8.28
N LEU A 13 6.38 7.85 -8.77
CA LEU A 13 7.32 7.81 -9.90
C LEU A 13 8.59 7.02 -9.54
N ILE A 14 9.16 7.24 -8.35
CA ILE A 14 10.31 6.45 -7.86
C ILE A 14 9.93 4.98 -7.77
N GLY A 15 8.75 4.66 -7.23
CA GLY A 15 8.24 3.29 -7.17
C GLY A 15 8.04 2.67 -8.56
N THR A 16 7.59 3.46 -9.54
CA THR A 16 7.42 3.02 -10.94
C THR A 16 8.76 2.68 -11.57
N VAL A 17 9.77 3.54 -11.41
CA VAL A 17 11.15 3.28 -11.89
C VAL A 17 11.75 2.07 -11.18
N THR A 18 11.49 1.91 -9.88
CA THR A 18 11.96 0.76 -9.10
C THR A 18 11.35 -0.54 -9.62
N LEU A 19 10.04 -0.55 -9.89
CA LEU A 19 9.36 -1.70 -10.51
C LEU A 19 9.89 -2.00 -11.91
N LYS A 20 10.17 -0.97 -12.73
CA LYS A 20 10.80 -1.16 -14.04
C LYS A 20 12.17 -1.83 -13.90
N ALA A 21 13.05 -1.25 -13.08
CA ALA A 21 14.39 -1.77 -12.87
C ALA A 21 14.41 -3.19 -12.31
N LEU A 22 13.50 -3.51 -11.38
CA LEU A 22 13.36 -4.86 -10.81
C LEU A 22 12.71 -5.85 -11.78
N GLY A 23 11.77 -5.41 -12.63
CA GLY A 23 11.18 -6.22 -13.70
C GLY A 23 12.22 -6.60 -14.75
N ASP A 24 13.09 -5.67 -15.15
CA ASP A 24 14.18 -5.95 -16.10
C ASP A 24 15.20 -6.94 -15.48
N MET A 25 15.42 -6.85 -14.15
CA MET A 25 16.28 -7.76 -13.39
C MET A 25 15.65 -9.14 -13.12
N HIS A 26 14.33 -9.31 -13.23
CA HIS A 26 13.64 -10.60 -13.01
C HIS A 26 14.12 -11.71 -13.96
N THR A 27 14.72 -11.32 -15.09
CA THR A 27 15.45 -12.23 -15.99
C THR A 27 16.63 -12.96 -15.30
N LYS A 28 17.06 -12.55 -14.09
CA LYS A 28 18.22 -13.10 -13.36
C LYS A 28 17.95 -13.50 -11.90
N GLY A 29 16.77 -13.25 -11.34
CA GLY A 29 16.37 -13.68 -9.99
C GLY A 29 15.26 -12.84 -9.36
N ASP A 30 14.42 -13.45 -8.51
CA ASP A 30 13.29 -12.78 -7.84
C ASP A 30 13.75 -11.95 -6.63
N ILE A 31 14.31 -10.76 -6.92
CA ILE A 31 14.74 -9.82 -5.88
C ILE A 31 13.56 -8.97 -5.38
N LEU A 32 12.47 -8.91 -6.15
CA LEU A 32 11.30 -8.07 -5.86
C LEU A 32 10.49 -8.63 -4.70
N THR A 33 10.29 -9.94 -4.64
CA THR A 33 9.50 -10.61 -3.58
C THR A 33 10.10 -10.35 -2.19
N PRO A 34 11.43 -10.49 -1.95
CA PRO A 34 12.03 -10.13 -0.67
C PRO A 34 11.93 -8.65 -0.32
N ILE A 35 12.04 -7.75 -1.31
CA ILE A 35 11.88 -6.30 -1.08
C ILE A 35 10.47 -5.96 -0.59
N ILE A 36 9.44 -6.54 -1.22
CA ILE A 36 8.05 -6.36 -0.75
C ILE A 36 7.92 -6.87 0.69
N GLY A 37 8.52 -8.02 1.00
CA GLY A 37 8.53 -8.58 2.35
C GLY A 37 9.12 -7.61 3.39
N TRP A 38 10.28 -7.02 3.11
CA TRP A 38 10.90 -6.01 3.98
C TRP A 38 10.05 -4.74 4.12
N ILE A 39 9.43 -4.27 3.05
CA ILE A 39 8.54 -3.11 3.09
C ILE A 39 7.33 -3.41 3.98
N VAL A 40 6.66 -4.55 3.79
CA VAL A 40 5.50 -4.95 4.60
C VAL A 40 5.89 -5.10 6.07
N LEU A 41 7.05 -5.69 6.36
CA LEU A 41 7.57 -5.80 7.73
C LEU A 41 7.83 -4.42 8.36
N GLY A 42 8.43 -3.50 7.61
CA GLY A 42 8.62 -2.11 8.03
C GLY A 42 7.30 -1.39 8.31
N MET A 43 6.29 -1.60 7.46
CA MET A 43 4.94 -1.05 7.65
C MET A 43 4.23 -1.64 8.87
N LEU A 44 4.43 -2.93 9.15
CA LEU A 44 3.95 -3.56 10.38
C LEU A 44 4.62 -2.94 11.62
N ALA A 45 5.95 -2.77 11.58
CA ALA A 45 6.69 -2.11 12.65
C ALA A 45 6.21 -0.67 12.87
N LEU A 46 5.98 0.10 11.81
CA LEU A 46 5.44 1.46 11.90
C LEU A 46 4.03 1.48 12.51
N SER A 47 3.17 0.51 12.14
CA SER A 47 1.83 0.37 12.72
C SER A 47 1.88 0.10 14.24
N LEU A 48 2.79 -0.78 14.68
CA LEU A 48 3.03 -1.07 16.09
C LEU A 48 3.60 0.14 16.85
N LEU A 49 4.57 0.83 16.24
CA LEU A 49 5.17 2.04 16.80
C LEU A 49 4.12 3.13 16.98
N ARG A 50 3.21 3.31 16.01
CA ARG A 50 2.09 4.26 16.13
C ARG A 50 1.21 3.97 17.33
N GLY A 51 0.89 2.70 17.59
CA GLY A 51 0.11 2.32 18.76
C GLY A 51 0.77 2.67 20.09
N LYS A 52 2.12 2.72 20.13
CA LYS A 52 2.90 3.02 21.35
C LYS A 52 3.30 4.50 21.49
N LEU A 53 3.66 5.14 20.39
CA LEU A 53 4.25 6.48 20.35
C LEU A 53 3.22 7.58 20.08
N GLY A 54 2.02 7.22 19.61
CA GLY A 54 0.93 8.16 19.37
C GLY A 54 1.35 9.34 18.51
N ASP A 55 1.14 10.55 19.04
CA ASP A 55 1.40 11.81 18.34
C ASP A 55 2.89 12.11 18.12
N ARG A 56 3.83 11.35 18.71
CA ARG A 56 5.27 11.55 18.47
C ARG A 56 5.71 11.18 17.05
N LEU A 57 4.93 10.39 16.33
CA LEU A 57 5.21 10.03 14.94
C LEU A 57 4.62 11.01 13.93
N VAL A 58 3.90 12.03 14.41
CA VAL A 58 3.28 13.04 13.56
C VAL A 58 4.38 13.92 12.92
N PRO A 59 4.49 13.94 11.58
CA PRO A 59 5.43 14.82 10.91
C PRO A 59 4.97 16.28 11.07
N THR A 60 5.71 17.08 11.84
CA THR A 60 5.44 18.51 12.07
C THR A 60 6.25 19.42 11.15
N SER A 61 7.40 18.96 10.64
CA SER A 61 8.27 19.73 9.76
C SER A 61 7.89 19.58 8.28
N ARG A 62 8.24 20.59 7.45
CA ARG A 62 8.04 20.55 6.00
C ARG A 62 8.75 19.36 5.34
N GLU A 63 9.93 19.02 5.84
CA GLU A 63 10.71 17.86 5.42
C GLU A 63 10.03 16.55 5.81
N GLY A 64 9.49 16.47 7.03
CA GLY A 64 8.72 15.32 7.49
C GLY A 64 7.50 15.06 6.60
N VAL A 65 6.80 16.11 6.17
CA VAL A 65 5.70 16.00 5.20
C VAL A 65 6.18 15.48 3.84
N ALA A 66 7.33 15.95 3.37
CA ALA A 66 7.90 15.52 2.10
C ALA A 66 8.29 14.04 2.12
N VAL A 67 9.04 13.61 3.14
CA VAL A 67 9.45 12.22 3.32
C VAL A 67 8.25 11.31 3.48
N THR A 68 7.27 11.70 4.30
CA THR A 68 6.04 10.92 4.51
C THR A 68 5.25 10.76 3.21
N GLY A 69 5.13 11.83 2.42
CA GLY A 69 4.46 11.76 1.12
C GLY A 69 5.19 10.85 0.14
N ALA A 70 6.51 10.99 0.02
CA ALA A 70 7.33 10.15 -0.85
C ALA A 70 7.27 8.67 -0.44
N LEU A 71 7.40 8.36 0.86
CA LEU A 71 7.28 6.99 1.37
C LEU A 71 5.88 6.42 1.14
N ALA A 72 4.82 7.21 1.33
CA ALA A 72 3.45 6.78 1.04
C ALA A 72 3.29 6.46 -0.46
N GLY A 73 3.77 7.32 -1.35
CA GLY A 73 3.74 7.12 -2.80
C GLY A 73 4.52 5.89 -3.25
N PHE A 74 5.74 5.73 -2.74
CA PHE A 74 6.59 4.58 -3.06
C PHE A 74 5.96 3.27 -2.57
N THR A 75 5.56 3.23 -1.29
CA THR A 75 5.02 2.03 -0.66
C THR A 75 3.69 1.61 -1.32
N THR A 76 2.84 2.57 -1.71
CA THR A 76 1.59 2.24 -2.41
C THR A 76 1.85 1.68 -3.81
N MET A 77 2.89 2.17 -4.51
CA MET A 77 3.24 1.65 -5.83
C MET A 77 3.80 0.24 -5.75
N VAL A 78 4.78 0.01 -4.87
CA VAL A 78 5.57 -1.25 -4.83
C VAL A 78 4.86 -2.38 -4.07
N SER A 79 4.15 -2.08 -2.98
CA SER A 79 3.57 -3.11 -2.10
C SER A 79 2.12 -2.87 -1.70
N ASN A 80 1.48 -1.80 -2.20
CA ASN A 80 0.14 -1.38 -1.81
C ASN A 80 -0.05 -1.18 -0.28
N ALA A 81 1.04 -0.93 0.47
CA ALA A 81 1.04 -0.95 1.93
C ALA A 81 1.10 0.45 2.56
N ALA A 82 0.80 1.53 1.84
CA ALA A 82 0.95 2.91 2.33
C ALA A 82 -0.05 3.33 3.43
N GLY A 83 -1.04 2.49 3.74
CA GLY A 83 -2.10 2.74 4.72
C GLY A 83 -1.61 3.34 6.04
N PRO A 84 -0.71 2.66 6.78
CA PRO A 84 -0.21 3.17 8.06
C PRO A 84 0.51 4.52 7.96
N ILE A 85 1.35 4.75 6.95
CA ILE A 85 2.04 6.05 6.72
C ILE A 85 1.00 7.15 6.53
N MET A 86 0.03 6.91 5.63
CA MET A 86 -0.97 7.93 5.32
C MET A 86 -1.89 8.22 6.51
N GLN A 87 -2.23 7.19 7.29
CA GLN A 87 -3.04 7.35 8.50
C GLN A 87 -2.33 8.20 9.57
N ILE A 88 -1.01 8.05 9.74
CA ILE A 88 -0.23 8.91 10.65
C ILE A 88 -0.29 10.37 10.17
N TYR A 89 -0.05 10.60 8.88
CA TYR A 89 -0.11 11.94 8.31
C TYR A 89 -1.51 12.58 8.40
N LEU A 90 -2.58 11.86 8.07
CA LEU A 90 -3.91 12.45 8.07
C LEU A 90 -4.40 12.73 9.50
N VAL A 91 -4.06 11.89 10.47
CA VAL A 91 -4.37 12.19 11.88
C VAL A 91 -3.63 13.44 12.36
N ALA A 92 -2.38 13.64 11.93
CA ALA A 92 -1.61 14.85 12.21
C ALA A 92 -2.29 16.15 11.77
N THR A 93 -3.15 16.09 10.74
CA THR A 93 -3.83 17.30 10.23
C THR A 93 -5.01 17.76 11.11
N GLY A 94 -5.32 17.04 12.20
CA GLY A 94 -6.37 17.43 13.14
C GLY A 94 -7.80 17.31 12.60
N MET A 95 -7.99 16.57 11.50
CA MET A 95 -9.32 16.41 10.90
C MET A 95 -10.25 15.59 11.79
N GLU A 96 -11.52 16.01 11.84
CA GLU A 96 -12.59 15.23 12.46
C GLU A 96 -12.74 13.85 11.80
N LYS A 97 -13.17 12.84 12.56
CA LYS A 97 -13.26 11.44 12.10
C LYS A 97 -13.97 11.25 10.76
N LYS A 98 -15.07 11.99 10.52
CA LYS A 98 -15.83 11.91 9.25
C LYS A 98 -15.02 12.47 8.08
N HIS A 99 -14.41 13.64 8.27
CA HIS A 99 -13.55 14.28 7.27
C HIS A 99 -12.28 13.45 7.01
N LEU A 100 -11.72 12.83 8.04
CA LEU A 100 -10.58 11.92 7.95
C LEU A 100 -10.89 10.70 7.08
N MET A 101 -12.03 10.05 7.32
CA MET A 101 -12.51 8.91 6.52
C MET A 101 -12.72 9.29 5.05
N GLY A 102 -13.44 10.39 4.79
CA GLY A 102 -13.67 10.87 3.42
C GLY A 102 -12.38 11.26 2.70
N THR A 103 -11.48 11.96 3.36
CA THR A 103 -10.18 12.37 2.79
C THR A 103 -9.30 11.16 2.49
N THR A 104 -9.30 10.16 3.37
CA THR A 104 -8.58 8.91 3.14
C THR A 104 -9.11 8.18 1.90
N ALA A 105 -10.43 8.11 1.73
CA ALA A 105 -11.06 7.47 0.59
C ALA A 105 -10.70 8.19 -0.73
N VAL A 106 -10.86 9.51 -0.78
CA VAL A 106 -10.53 10.32 -1.97
C VAL A 106 -9.03 10.28 -2.27
N TYR A 107 -8.18 10.29 -1.23
CA TYR A 107 -6.73 10.14 -1.38
C TYR A 107 -6.40 8.84 -2.10
N PHE A 108 -6.82 7.69 -1.54
CA PHE A 108 -6.49 6.40 -2.15
C PHE A 108 -7.12 6.24 -3.52
N PHE A 109 -8.32 6.78 -3.75
CA PHE A 109 -8.94 6.78 -5.07
C PHE A 109 -8.08 7.51 -6.11
N ILE A 110 -7.68 8.75 -5.85
CA ILE A 110 -6.88 9.56 -6.79
C ILE A 110 -5.53 8.88 -7.06
N PHE A 111 -4.81 8.50 -6.02
CA PHE A 111 -3.46 7.94 -6.21
C PHE A 111 -3.49 6.53 -6.80
N ASN A 112 -4.51 5.72 -6.51
CA ASN A 112 -4.68 4.44 -7.20
C ASN A 112 -5.07 4.64 -8.66
N LEU A 113 -5.88 5.65 -9.00
CA LEU A 113 -6.18 5.97 -10.38
C LEU A 113 -4.93 6.43 -11.15
N LEU A 114 -4.05 7.21 -10.50
CA LEU A 114 -2.76 7.61 -11.07
C LEU A 114 -1.80 6.42 -11.29
N LYS A 115 -1.95 5.32 -10.54
CA LYS A 115 -1.15 4.11 -10.78
C LYS A 115 -1.51 3.45 -12.12
N VAL A 116 -2.75 3.51 -12.56
CA VAL A 116 -3.20 2.85 -13.80
C VAL A 116 -2.37 3.27 -15.03
N PRO A 117 -2.25 4.56 -15.38
CA PRO A 117 -1.42 4.96 -16.53
C PRO A 117 0.06 4.63 -16.31
N LEU A 118 0.59 4.73 -15.09
CA LEU A 118 1.99 4.38 -14.80
C LEU A 118 2.26 2.89 -15.01
N LEU A 119 1.36 2.02 -14.55
CA LEU A 119 1.46 0.58 -14.76
C LEU A 119 1.25 0.20 -16.22
N LEU A 120 0.38 0.90 -16.96
CA LEU A 120 0.22 0.71 -18.41
C LEU A 120 1.49 1.09 -19.17
N LEU A 121 2.21 2.14 -18.77
CA LEU A 121 3.52 2.48 -19.35
C LEU A 121 4.54 1.36 -19.11
N LEU A 122 4.58 0.80 -17.90
CA LEU A 122 5.43 -0.37 -17.60
C LEU A 122 5.07 -1.59 -18.44
N ASN A 123 3.77 -1.79 -18.72
CA ASN A 123 3.28 -2.86 -19.59
C ASN A 123 3.78 -2.72 -21.04
N LEU A 124 3.87 -1.49 -21.54
CA LEU A 124 4.40 -1.20 -22.89
C LEU A 124 5.91 -1.37 -22.97
N ASP A 125 6.63 -1.05 -21.90
CA ASP A 125 8.09 -1.19 -21.82
C ASP A 125 8.53 -2.66 -21.77
N ASN A 126 7.73 -3.54 -21.17
CA ASN A 126 8.04 -4.97 -21.01
C ASN A 126 6.91 -5.87 -21.57
N PRO A 127 6.79 -5.98 -22.91
CA PRO A 127 5.72 -6.75 -23.55
C PRO A 127 5.84 -8.28 -23.34
N SER A 128 6.99 -8.78 -22.90
CA SER A 128 7.24 -10.19 -22.61
C SER A 128 6.52 -10.67 -21.34
N GLU A 129 6.36 -9.79 -20.35
CA GLU A 129 5.67 -10.06 -19.09
C GLU A 129 4.66 -8.95 -18.78
N PRO A 130 3.54 -8.93 -19.52
CA PRO A 130 2.56 -7.86 -19.39
C PRO A 130 1.81 -7.94 -18.06
N LEU A 131 1.91 -6.86 -17.26
CA LEU A 131 1.07 -6.61 -16.08
C LEU A 131 -0.42 -6.65 -16.42
N PHE A 132 -0.79 -6.11 -17.60
CA PHE A 132 -2.15 -6.14 -18.12
C PHE A 132 -2.20 -7.01 -19.37
N SER A 133 -2.80 -8.19 -19.24
CA SER A 133 -3.03 -9.13 -20.33
C SER A 133 -4.45 -9.68 -20.24
N GLU A 134 -4.92 -10.28 -21.33
CA GLU A 134 -6.20 -11.00 -21.34
C GLU A 134 -6.25 -12.06 -20.23
N LYS A 135 -5.13 -12.78 -20.00
CA LYS A 135 -5.04 -13.81 -18.96
C LYS A 135 -5.19 -13.22 -17.55
N THR A 136 -4.51 -12.11 -17.25
CA THR A 136 -4.60 -11.47 -15.92
C THR A 136 -6.00 -10.89 -15.68
N LEU A 137 -6.61 -10.27 -16.70
CA LEU A 137 -7.98 -9.75 -16.62
C LEU A 137 -9.04 -10.84 -16.47
N LEU A 138 -8.90 -11.97 -17.18
CA LEU A 138 -9.79 -13.12 -17.02
C LEU A 138 -9.64 -13.75 -15.63
N PHE A 139 -8.42 -13.85 -15.12
CA PHE A 139 -8.17 -14.31 -13.76
C PHE A 139 -8.84 -13.39 -12.72
N ASP A 140 -8.68 -12.08 -12.84
CA ASP A 140 -9.35 -11.11 -11.97
C ASP A 140 -10.88 -11.28 -11.99
N LEU A 141 -11.46 -11.48 -13.19
CA LEU A 141 -12.90 -11.71 -13.34
C LEU A 141 -13.36 -13.03 -12.70
N GLN A 142 -12.56 -14.09 -12.81
CA GLN A 142 -12.85 -15.39 -12.18
C GLN A 142 -12.77 -15.32 -10.65
N VAL A 143 -11.88 -14.49 -10.11
CA VAL A 143 -11.72 -14.30 -8.65
C VAL A 143 -12.75 -13.33 -8.08
N LEU A 144 -13.34 -12.45 -8.91
CA LEU A 144 -14.33 -11.45 -8.51
C LEU A 144 -15.48 -12.00 -7.65
N PRO A 145 -16.14 -13.13 -7.97
CA PRO A 145 -17.20 -13.69 -7.13
C PRO A 145 -16.71 -14.04 -5.71
N PHE A 146 -15.50 -14.58 -5.58
CA PHE A 146 -14.91 -14.91 -4.29
C PHE A 146 -14.62 -13.65 -3.47
N ILE A 147 -14.19 -12.56 -4.12
CA ILE A 147 -14.01 -11.25 -3.48
C ILE A 147 -15.36 -10.74 -2.96
N LEU A 148 -16.43 -10.84 -3.75
CA LEU A 148 -17.77 -10.39 -3.34
C LEU A 148 -18.30 -11.20 -2.15
N VAL A 149 -18.14 -12.53 -2.18
CA VAL A 149 -18.50 -13.42 -1.06
C VAL A 149 -17.69 -13.05 0.19
N GLY A 150 -16.37 -12.91 0.05
CA GLY A 150 -15.49 -12.49 1.13
C GLY A 150 -15.85 -11.13 1.71
N ALA A 151 -16.22 -10.15 0.88
CA ALA A 151 -16.66 -8.83 1.32
C ALA A 151 -17.99 -8.89 2.09
N PHE A 152 -18.95 -9.69 1.64
CA PHE A 152 -20.24 -9.85 2.32
C PHE A 152 -20.08 -10.58 3.67
N LEU A 153 -19.27 -11.64 3.70
CA LEU A 153 -18.90 -12.34 4.92
C LEU A 153 -18.17 -11.40 5.88
N GLY A 154 -17.19 -10.64 5.38
CA GLY A 154 -16.46 -9.64 6.16
C GLY A 154 -17.40 -8.59 6.78
N LYS A 155 -18.30 -8.01 5.99
CA LYS A 155 -19.32 -7.06 6.48
C LYS A 155 -20.17 -7.65 7.61
N THR A 156 -20.50 -8.94 7.51
CA THR A 156 -21.39 -9.62 8.45
C THR A 156 -20.66 -10.11 9.70
N LEU A 157 -19.40 -10.54 9.57
CA LEU A 157 -18.60 -11.10 10.66
C LEU A 157 -17.81 -10.04 11.44
N LEU A 158 -17.34 -8.98 10.78
CA LEU A 158 -16.50 -7.95 11.38
C LEU A 158 -17.11 -7.32 12.65
N PRO A 159 -18.42 -7.01 12.72
CA PRO A 159 -19.03 -6.47 13.95
C PRO A 159 -19.02 -7.46 15.13
N ARG A 160 -18.83 -8.76 14.88
CA ARG A 160 -18.84 -9.83 15.89
C ARG A 160 -17.45 -10.14 16.46
N ILE A 161 -16.39 -9.63 15.83
CA ILE A 161 -15.01 -9.92 16.23
C ILE A 161 -14.52 -8.81 17.18
N PRO A 162 -14.01 -9.14 18.37
CA PRO A 162 -13.40 -8.15 19.25
C PRO A 162 -12.23 -7.43 18.54
N GLN A 163 -12.19 -6.10 18.61
CA GLN A 163 -11.16 -5.29 17.95
C GLN A 163 -9.73 -5.75 18.28
N LYS A 164 -9.49 -6.17 19.53
CA LYS A 164 -8.18 -6.68 19.98
C LYS A 164 -7.79 -7.97 19.24
N ALA A 165 -8.73 -8.92 19.12
CA ALA A 165 -8.51 -10.17 18.42
C ALA A 165 -8.28 -9.93 16.93
N PHE A 166 -9.10 -9.08 16.30
CA PHE A 166 -8.92 -8.69 14.90
C PHE A 166 -7.52 -8.10 14.63
N ASN A 167 -7.09 -7.16 15.47
CA ASN A 167 -5.76 -6.56 15.35
C ASN A 167 -4.65 -7.61 15.51
N GLN A 168 -4.75 -8.50 16.51
CA GLN A 168 -3.75 -9.55 16.74
C GLN A 168 -3.63 -10.51 15.55
N VAL A 169 -4.77 -10.95 15.01
CA VAL A 169 -4.80 -11.85 13.85
C VAL A 169 -4.19 -11.17 12.62
N ILE A 170 -4.58 -9.93 12.31
CA ILE A 170 -3.99 -9.20 11.18
C ILE A 170 -2.48 -9.05 11.35
N MET A 171 -2.01 -8.62 12.52
CA MET A 171 -0.58 -8.43 12.76
C MET A 171 0.20 -9.75 12.63
N ALA A 172 -0.33 -10.86 13.14
CA ALA A 172 0.28 -12.17 13.01
C ALA A 172 0.34 -12.64 11.55
N LEU A 173 -0.76 -12.51 10.81
CA LEU A 173 -0.82 -12.87 9.39
C LEU A 173 0.11 -12.00 8.54
N THR A 174 0.16 -10.69 8.80
CA THR A 174 1.08 -9.77 8.12
C THR A 174 2.53 -10.14 8.39
N LEU A 175 2.88 -10.49 9.64
CA LEU A 175 4.23 -10.91 10.00
C LEU A 175 4.64 -12.18 9.24
N VAL A 176 3.77 -13.21 9.27
CA VAL A 176 4.02 -14.48 8.57
C VAL A 176 4.15 -14.26 7.07
N ALA A 177 3.26 -13.46 6.47
CA ALA A 177 3.32 -13.13 5.05
C ALA A 177 4.62 -12.39 4.69
N SER A 178 5.04 -11.40 5.48
CA SER A 178 6.29 -10.67 5.23
C SER A 178 7.52 -11.56 5.34
N ILE A 179 7.57 -12.47 6.33
CA ILE A 179 8.69 -13.40 6.49
C ILE A 179 8.73 -14.37 5.31
N LYS A 180 7.57 -14.92 4.90
CA LYS A 180 7.49 -15.79 3.74
C LYS A 180 8.01 -15.09 2.47
N LEU A 181 7.63 -13.83 2.25
CA LEU A 181 8.11 -13.06 1.11
C LEU A 181 9.62 -12.81 1.16
N ILE A 182 10.20 -12.59 2.35
CA ILE A 182 11.66 -12.41 2.51
C ILE A 182 12.45 -13.70 2.21
N LEU A 183 11.86 -14.86 2.51
CA LEU A 183 12.49 -16.17 2.37
C LEU A 183 12.16 -16.90 1.05
N SER A 184 11.29 -16.32 0.22
CA SER A 184 10.93 -16.83 -1.11
C SER A 184 12.03 -16.53 -2.12
#